data_AF-A0AAD9NAD2-F1
#
_entry.id   AF-A0AAD9NAD2-F1
#
_cell.length_a   1.000
_cell.length_b   1.000
_cell.length_c   1.000
_cell.angle_alpha   90.00
_cell.angle_beta   90.00
_cell.angle_gamma   90.00
#
_symmetry.space_group_name_H-M   'P 1'
#
loop_
_entity.id
_entity.type
_entity.pdbx_description
1 polymer ?
#
loop_
_entity_poly.entity_id
_entity_poly.type
_entity_poly.pdbx_seq_one_letter_code
_entity_poly.pdbx_strand_id
1 'polypeptide(L)' 'MPFDGCCPDCKLPGDDCPLVWGKCSHCFHMHCIVKWLNSQQVQQLCPMCRQDWKFKE' A
#
# COMPACT_ATOMS: atom_id res chain seq x y z
N MET A 1 -14.53 3.67 11.29
CA MET A 1 -14.03 3.49 9.91
C MET A 1 -12.84 2.53 9.99
N PRO A 2 -12.85 1.38 9.29
CA PRO A 2 -11.96 0.25 9.61
C PRO A 2 -10.56 0.36 8.97
N PHE A 3 -9.98 1.56 8.93
CA PHE A 3 -8.59 1.75 8.47
C PHE A 3 -7.58 1.81 9.62
N ASP A 4 -8.04 1.85 10.88
CA ASP A 4 -7.27 1.66 12.12
C ASP A 4 -7.13 0.17 12.53
N GLY A 5 -7.46 -0.77 11.63
CA GLY A 5 -7.38 -2.21 11.90
C GLY A 5 -6.05 -2.80 11.44
N CYS A 6 -5.41 -3.61 12.29
CA CYS A 6 -4.34 -4.51 11.88
C CYS A 6 -4.75 -5.24 10.59
N CYS A 7 -3.86 -5.26 9.60
CA CYS A 7 -4.06 -6.00 8.35
C CYS A 7 -4.41 -7.47 8.68
N PRO A 8 -5.40 -8.09 8.01
CA PRO A 8 -5.79 -9.48 8.26
C PRO A 8 -4.69 -10.52 7.98
N ASP A 9 -3.60 -10.13 7.29
CA ASP A 9 -2.41 -10.95 7.06
C ASP A 9 -1.32 -10.79 8.18
N CYS A 10 -1.42 -9.79 9.06
CA CYS A 10 -0.47 -9.58 10.14
C CYS A 10 -0.82 -10.44 11.36
N LYS A 11 -0.14 -11.58 11.53
CA LYS A 11 -0.34 -12.53 12.65
C LYS A 11 0.12 -12.03 14.02
N LEU A 12 0.92 -10.97 14.10
CA LEU A 12 1.46 -10.43 15.36
C LEU A 12 1.19 -8.92 15.45
N PRO A 13 0.56 -8.43 16.54
CA PRO A 13 0.45 -7.00 16.80
C PRO A 13 1.83 -6.49 17.24
N GLY A 14 2.62 -5.96 16.32
CA GLY A 14 3.95 -5.43 16.64
C GLY A 14 4.98 -5.39 15.51
N ASP A 15 4.77 -6.11 14.40
CA ASP A 15 5.72 -6.16 13.28
C ASP A 15 5.31 -5.19 12.16
N ASP A 16 5.91 -4.00 12.19
CA ASP A 16 6.23 -3.13 11.07
C ASP A 16 5.32 -3.21 9.82
N CYS A 17 4.19 -2.51 9.85
CA CYS A 17 3.46 -2.16 8.63
C CYS A 17 3.67 -0.67 8.32
N PRO A 18 4.86 -0.26 7.83
CA PRO A 18 5.13 1.14 7.56
C PRO A 18 4.15 1.67 6.53
N LEU A 19 3.64 2.87 6.79
CA LEU A 19 2.86 3.62 5.82
C LEU A 19 3.81 4.18 4.77
N VAL A 20 3.52 3.90 3.51
CA VAL A 20 4.27 4.42 2.38
C VAL A 20 3.40 5.40 1.61
N TRP A 21 4.03 6.46 1.13
CA TRP A 21 3.37 7.49 0.35
C TRP A 21 3.73 7.33 -1.11
N GLY A 22 2.76 7.49 -1.99
CA GLY A 22 3.02 7.62 -3.42
C GLY A 22 3.40 9.06 -3.75
N LYS A 23 4.11 9.27 -4.86
CA LYS A 23 4.29 10.60 -5.46
C LYS A 23 2.95 11.28 -5.81
N CYS A 24 1.89 10.48 -5.96
CA CYS A 24 0.52 10.94 -6.12
C CYS A 24 -0.15 11.39 -4.80
N SER A 25 0.60 11.50 -3.70
CA SER A 25 0.12 11.90 -2.36
C SER A 25 -0.88 10.96 -1.69
N HIS A 26 -1.06 9.74 -2.22
CA HIS A 26 -1.86 8.71 -1.56
C HIS A 26 -0.98 7.90 -0.62
N CYS A 27 -1.46 7.65 0.60
CA CYS A 27 -0.81 6.78 1.57
C CYS A 27 -1.47 5.40 1.58
N PHE A 28 -0.64 4.37 1.69
CA PHE A 28 -1.11 3.00 1.87
C PHE A 28 -0.15 2.27 2.81
N HIS A 29 -0.63 1.22 3.46
CA HIS A 29 0.24 0.28 4.14
C HIS A 29 1.16 -0.40 3.13
N MET A 30 2.44 -0.56 3.46
CA MET A 30 3.43 -1.20 2.58
C MET A 30 2.95 -2.56 2.07
N HIS A 31 2.41 -3.43 2.93
CA HIS A 31 1.88 -4.73 2.51
C HIS A 31 0.71 -4.63 1.53
N CYS A 32 -0.22 -3.70 1.77
CA CYS A 32 -1.41 -3.55 0.93
C CYS A 32 -1.02 -3.06 -0.47
N ILE A 33 -0.15 -2.06 -0.55
CA ILE A 33 0.29 -1.54 -1.84
C ILE A 33 1.20 -2.54 -2.54
N VAL A 34 2.15 -3.18 -1.86
CA VAL A 34 3.03 -4.20 -2.48
C VAL A 34 2.21 -5.37 -3.00
N LYS A 35 1.18 -5.84 -2.30
CA LYS A 35 0.27 -6.89 -2.78
C LYS A 35 -0.50 -6.46 -4.02
N TRP A 36 -1.02 -5.22 -4.02
CA TRP A 36 -1.69 -4.63 -5.18
C TRP A 36 -0.75 -4.52 -6.39
N LEU A 37 0.46 -4.03 -6.17
CA LEU A 37 1.48 -3.88 -7.17
C LEU A 37 1.89 -5.23 -7.77
N ASN A 38 2.09 -6.26 -6.94
CA ASN A 38 2.35 -7.63 -7.40
C ASN A 38 1.18 -8.22 -8.20
N SER A 39 -0.07 -7.83 -7.90
CA SER A 39 -1.23 -8.25 -8.68
C SER A 39 -1.31 -7.56 -10.05
N GLN A 40 -0.61 -6.43 -10.26
CA GLN A 40 -0.54 -5.76 -11.54
C GLN A 40 0.69 -6.25 -12.32
N GLN A 41 0.46 -7.12 -13.32
CA GLN A 41 1.53 -7.69 -14.14
C GLN A 41 2.10 -6.71 -15.19
N VAL A 42 1.35 -5.67 -15.56
CA VAL A 42 1.67 -4.83 -16.72
C VAL A 42 2.14 -3.43 -16.32
N GLN A 43 1.43 -2.75 -15.41
CA GLN A 43 1.77 -1.41 -14.97
C GLN A 43 1.43 -1.23 -13.51
N GLN A 44 2.38 -0.63 -12.79
CA GLN A 44 2.26 -0.35 -11.38
C GLN A 44 1.47 0.94 -11.20
N LEU A 45 0.15 0.87 -11.03
CA LEU A 45 -0.72 2.03 -10.88
C LEU A 45 -1.24 2.20 -9.45
N CYS A 46 -1.40 3.45 -9.02
CA CYS A 46 -2.03 3.82 -7.76
C CYS A 46 -3.49 3.33 -7.73
N PRO A 47 -3.94 2.63 -6.66
CA PRO A 47 -5.32 2.16 -6.54
C PRO A 47 -6.36 3.28 -6.61
N MET A 48 -6.01 4.49 -6.16
CA MET A 48 -6.95 5.61 -6.01
C MET A 48 -6.99 6.49 -7.27
N CYS A 49 -5.84 6.94 -7.76
CA CYS A 49 -5.77 7.87 -8.89
C CYS A 49 -5.41 7.20 -10.23
N ARG A 50 -5.08 5.90 -10.23
CA ARG A 50 -4.61 5.14 -11.42
C ARG A 50 -3.40 5.75 -12.13
N GLN A 51 -2.68 6.66 -11.48
CA GLN A 51 -1.41 7.16 -11.98
C GLN A 51 -0.30 6.17 -11.67
N ASP A 52 0.81 6.26 -12.42
CA ASP A 52 2.01 5.46 -12.21
C ASP A 52 2.47 5.55 -10.74
N TRP A 53 2.41 4.41 -10.05
CA TRP A 53 2.76 4.29 -8.65
C TRP A 53 4.26 4.41 -8.49
N LYS A 54 4.68 5.47 -7.82
CA LYS A 54 6.06 5.71 -7.44
C LYS A 54 6.11 5.97 -5.95
N PHE A 55 6.92 5.19 -5.24
CA PHE A 55 7.18 5.45 -3.83
C PHE A 55 7.78 6.85 -3.68
N LYS A 56 7.23 7.61 -2.74
CA LYS A 56 7.77 8.89 -2.30
C LYS A 56 8.85 8.56 -1.27
N GLU A 57 10.10 8.89 -1.60
CA GLU A 57 11.25 8.84 -0.71
C GLU A 57 11.04 9.72 0.53
#